data_AF-A0A6V7H7H6-F1
#
_entry.id   AF-A0A6V7H7H6-F1
#
_cell.length_a   1.000
_cell.length_b   1.000
_cell.length_c   1.000
_cell.angle_alpha   90.00
_cell.angle_beta   90.00
_cell.angle_gamma   90.00
#
_symmetry.space_group_name_H-M   'P 1'
#
loop_
_entity.id
_entity.type
_entity.pdbx_description
1 polymer ?
#
loop_
_entity_poly.entity_id
_entity_poly.type
_entity_poly.pdbx_seq_one_letter_code
_entity_poly.pdbx_strand_id
1 'polypeptide(L)'
;MGRGKRLNPTEIQVILKLNEQHCSVTKIAKTVNRSRKVITNLLKDPDNYGRRKSCGRPQCLTARDKRAIIRLASNSTLTARQIAEEAGITTNVRNVRRLLKNCEHLERRKLQRKPWSKQLKLCRLQFPEEHELASASKSNCKLLVLFEEGSISAGVRSEGSSKQDTRTTIKSSKIC
;
A
#
# COMPACT_ATOMS: atom_id res chain seq x y z
N MET A 1 -5.58 5.25 31.90
CA MET A 1 -4.37 4.41 31.78
C MET A 1 -3.64 4.41 33.13
N GLY A 2 -3.01 3.29 33.51
CA GLY A 2 -2.16 3.26 34.71
C GLY A 2 -1.01 4.26 34.56
N ARG A 3 -0.85 5.17 35.52
CA ARG A 3 0.18 6.22 35.47
C ARG A 3 1.59 5.67 35.72
N GLY A 4 1.70 4.62 36.53
CA GLY A 4 2.96 4.01 36.91
C GLY A 4 3.41 2.86 35.99
N LYS A 5 4.71 2.56 36.05
CA LYS A 5 5.28 1.35 35.43
C LYS A 5 4.61 0.09 36.00
N ARG A 6 4.52 -0.96 35.18
CA ARG A 6 4.04 -2.28 35.61
C ARG A 6 5.01 -2.87 36.65
N LEU A 7 4.51 -3.81 37.45
CA LEU A 7 5.36 -4.51 38.41
C LEU A 7 6.33 -5.43 37.68
N ASN A 8 7.57 -5.46 38.17
CA ASN A 8 8.59 -6.41 37.75
C ASN A 8 8.21 -7.82 38.25
N PRO A 9 8.46 -8.91 37.51
CA PRO A 9 8.34 -10.28 38.04
C PRO A 9 9.00 -10.49 39.41
N THR A 10 10.15 -9.86 39.67
CA THR A 10 10.81 -9.93 40.99
C THR A 10 9.99 -9.27 42.10
N GLU A 11 9.42 -8.09 41.83
CA GLU A 11 8.52 -7.39 42.75
C GLU A 11 7.26 -8.23 43.03
N ILE A 12 6.71 -8.89 42.00
CA ILE A 12 5.55 -9.78 42.13
C ILE A 12 5.88 -10.93 43.10
N GLN A 13 7.03 -11.60 42.92
CA GLN A 13 7.45 -12.69 43.80
C GLN A 13 7.62 -12.22 45.26
N VAL A 14 8.23 -11.05 45.47
CA VAL A 14 8.37 -10.48 46.83
C VAL A 14 7.00 -10.20 47.46
N ILE A 15 6.05 -9.66 46.69
CA ILE A 15 4.70 -9.38 47.19
C ILE A 15 3.96 -10.66 47.56
N LEU A 16 4.05 -11.70 46.72
CA LEU A 16 3.42 -12.99 46.99
C LEU A 16 3.98 -13.63 48.27
N LYS A 17 5.31 -13.65 48.42
CA LYS A 17 5.97 -14.12 49.66
C LYS A 17 5.53 -13.35 50.90
N LEU A 18 5.45 -12.02 50.83
CA LEU A 18 5.01 -11.21 51.96
C LEU A 18 3.51 -11.42 52.28
N ASN A 19 2.70 -11.74 51.26
CA ASN A 19 1.30 -12.07 51.44
C ASN A 19 1.10 -13.45 52.10
N GLU A 20 1.92 -14.44 51.74
CA GLU A 20 1.97 -15.75 52.42
C GLU A 20 2.33 -15.61 53.91
N GLN A 21 3.15 -14.63 54.27
CA GLN A 21 3.48 -14.26 55.65
C GLN A 21 2.39 -13.44 56.36
N HIS A 22 1.20 -13.29 55.77
CA HIS A 22 0.09 -12.49 56.27
C HIS A 22 0.44 -11.03 56.62
N CYS A 23 1.43 -10.43 55.94
CA CYS A 23 1.73 -9.03 56.13
C CYS A 23 0.59 -8.14 55.61
N SER A 24 0.30 -7.05 56.32
CA SER A 24 -0.72 -6.10 55.88
C SER A 24 -0.34 -5.45 54.54
N VAL A 25 -1.34 -5.18 53.69
CA VAL A 25 -1.14 -4.54 52.37
C VAL A 25 -0.36 -3.22 52.48
N THR A 26 -0.57 -2.46 53.55
CA THR A 26 0.16 -1.21 53.80
C THR A 26 1.64 -1.45 54.09
N LYS A 27 1.97 -2.53 54.83
CA LYS A 27 3.36 -2.93 55.07
C LYS A 27 4.04 -3.34 53.76
N ILE A 28 3.37 -4.17 52.95
CA ILE A 28 3.86 -4.61 51.63
C ILE A 28 4.08 -3.42 50.69
N ALA A 29 3.18 -2.43 50.71
CA ALA A 29 3.30 -1.22 49.90
C ALA A 29 4.54 -0.39 50.25
N LYS A 30 4.85 -0.27 51.54
CA LYS A 30 6.03 0.44 52.04
C LYS A 30 7.32 -0.33 51.72
N THR A 31 7.34 -1.66 51.84
CA THR A 31 8.55 -2.46 51.55
C THR A 31 8.90 -2.46 50.07
N VAL A 32 7.91 -2.57 49.19
CA VAL A 32 8.13 -2.63 47.73
C VAL A 32 8.13 -1.22 47.10
N ASN A 33 7.85 -0.17 47.87
CA ASN A 33 7.74 1.21 47.40
C ASN A 33 6.72 1.37 46.25
N ARG A 34 5.57 0.70 46.36
CA ARG A 34 4.48 0.76 45.36
C ARG A 34 3.17 1.18 46.00
N SER A 35 2.27 1.72 45.19
CA SER A 35 0.95 2.14 45.68
C SER A 35 0.14 0.94 46.20
N ARG A 36 -0.58 1.14 47.32
CA ARG A 36 -1.48 0.13 47.89
C ARG A 36 -2.45 -0.44 46.85
N LYS A 37 -3.00 0.41 45.98
CA LYS A 37 -3.98 0.00 44.96
C LYS A 37 -3.45 -1.05 44.01
N VAL A 38 -2.19 -0.91 43.59
CA VAL A 38 -1.57 -1.87 42.67
C VAL A 38 -1.35 -3.22 43.34
N ILE A 39 -0.95 -3.24 44.60
CA ILE A 39 -0.81 -4.48 45.39
C ILE A 39 -2.17 -5.14 45.59
N THR A 40 -3.21 -4.38 45.98
CA THR A 40 -4.57 -4.95 46.11
C THR A 40 -5.08 -5.53 44.80
N ASN A 41 -4.72 -4.94 43.64
CA ASN A 41 -5.13 -5.46 42.35
C ASN A 41 -4.37 -6.75 41.99
N LEU A 42 -3.08 -6.83 42.35
CA LEU A 42 -2.28 -8.06 42.16
C LEU A 42 -2.82 -9.20 43.03
N LEU A 43 -3.10 -8.95 44.31
CA LEU A 43 -3.55 -9.98 45.25
C LEU A 43 -4.97 -10.50 44.95
N LYS A 44 -5.81 -9.71 44.29
CA LYS A 44 -7.14 -10.15 43.85
C LYS A 44 -7.06 -11.22 42.76
N ASP A 45 -6.21 -10.99 41.76
CA ASP A 45 -6.05 -11.86 40.59
C ASP A 45 -4.55 -12.02 40.25
N PRO A 46 -3.79 -12.81 41.02
CA PRO A 46 -2.35 -12.92 40.84
C PRO A 46 -1.98 -13.50 39.47
N ASP A 47 -2.72 -14.50 39.00
CA ASP A 47 -2.43 -15.20 37.74
C ASP A 47 -2.65 -14.32 36.50
N ASN A 48 -3.60 -13.39 36.57
CA ASN A 48 -4.01 -12.56 35.44
C ASN A 48 -3.35 -11.17 35.43
N TYR A 49 -2.49 -10.87 36.40
CA TYR A 49 -1.84 -9.57 36.49
C TYR A 49 -0.99 -9.28 35.23
N GLY A 50 -1.26 -8.15 34.57
CA GLY A 50 -0.52 -7.71 33.38
C GLY A 50 -0.80 -8.49 32.08
N ARG A 51 -1.56 -9.60 32.12
CA ARG A 51 -1.94 -10.40 30.94
C ARG A 51 -3.03 -9.75 30.10
N ARG A 52 -3.93 -9.00 30.74
CA ARG A 52 -4.99 -8.25 30.06
C ARG A 52 -4.39 -7.20 29.12
N LYS A 53 -4.56 -7.42 27.82
CA LYS A 53 -4.18 -6.46 26.78
C LYS A 53 -5.24 -5.36 26.71
N SER A 54 -4.79 -4.11 26.53
CA SER A 54 -5.70 -3.03 26.17
C SER A 54 -6.15 -3.23 24.73
N CYS A 55 -7.44 -2.98 24.45
CA CYS A 55 -7.99 -3.02 23.09
C CYS A 55 -7.33 -1.99 22.14
N GLY A 56 -6.57 -1.03 22.69
CA GLY A 56 -5.88 -0.02 21.91
C GLY A 56 -6.86 0.95 21.24
N ARG A 57 -6.35 1.70 20.25
CA ARG A 57 -7.17 2.63 19.47
C ARG A 57 -7.94 1.86 18.40
N PRO A 58 -9.26 2.10 18.23
CA PRO A 58 -10.01 1.51 17.13
C PRO A 58 -9.41 1.89 15.78
N GLN A 59 -9.50 1.00 14.81
CA GLN A 59 -9.01 1.25 13.47
C GLN A 59 -9.95 2.20 12.71
N CYS A 60 -9.38 3.05 11.85
CA CYS A 60 -10.17 3.98 11.03
C CYS A 60 -11.06 3.30 9.99
N LEU A 61 -10.72 2.07 9.57
CA LEU A 61 -11.44 1.31 8.55
C LEU A 61 -12.23 0.19 9.21
N THR A 62 -13.53 0.14 8.94
CA THR A 62 -14.36 -0.97 9.39
C THR A 62 -14.08 -2.23 8.58
N ALA A 63 -14.57 -3.38 9.05
CA ALA A 63 -14.45 -4.64 8.30
C ALA A 63 -15.18 -4.60 6.94
N ARG A 64 -16.27 -3.82 6.83
CA ARG A 64 -16.99 -3.60 5.57
C ARG A 64 -16.13 -2.80 4.59
N ASP A 65 -15.55 -1.72 5.05
CA ASP A 65 -14.70 -0.83 4.24
C ASP A 65 -13.49 -1.57 3.67
N LYS A 66 -12.84 -2.39 4.51
CA LYS A 66 -11.73 -3.22 4.06
C LYS A 66 -12.13 -4.16 2.94
N ARG A 67 -13.27 -4.85 3.09
CA ARG A 67 -13.79 -5.77 2.06
C ARG A 67 -14.13 -5.03 0.76
N ALA A 68 -14.73 -3.84 0.86
CA ALA A 68 -15.04 -3.01 -0.30
C ALA A 68 -13.77 -2.61 -1.06
N ILE A 69 -12.75 -2.12 -0.34
CA ILE A 69 -11.45 -1.75 -0.92
C ILE A 69 -10.77 -2.94 -1.59
N ILE A 70 -10.73 -4.10 -0.92
CA ILE A 70 -10.08 -5.31 -1.45
C ILE A 70 -10.79 -5.77 -2.72
N ARG A 71 -12.12 -5.84 -2.70
CA ARG A 71 -12.93 -6.26 -3.86
C ARG A 71 -12.71 -5.34 -5.07
N LEU A 72 -12.72 -4.02 -4.85
CA LEU A 72 -12.45 -3.05 -5.93
C LEU A 72 -11.01 -3.19 -6.44
N ALA A 73 -10.04 -3.38 -5.56
CA ALA A 73 -8.64 -3.53 -5.96
C ALA A 73 -8.37 -4.85 -6.72
N SER A 74 -9.10 -5.92 -6.44
CA SER A 74 -8.99 -7.18 -7.19
C SER A 74 -9.53 -7.08 -8.61
N ASN A 75 -10.60 -6.31 -8.81
CA ASN A 75 -11.29 -6.22 -10.09
C ASN A 75 -10.78 -5.07 -10.99
N SER A 76 -9.88 -4.21 -10.49
CA SER A 76 -9.50 -2.98 -11.18
C SER A 76 -8.00 -2.67 -11.11
N THR A 77 -7.52 -1.87 -12.07
CA THR A 77 -6.14 -1.35 -12.12
C THR A 77 -6.00 0.04 -11.51
N LEU A 78 -6.99 0.49 -10.74
CA LEU A 78 -7.12 1.84 -10.22
C LEU A 78 -6.04 2.19 -9.20
N THR A 79 -5.78 3.49 -9.06
CA THR A 79 -4.89 4.00 -8.01
C THR A 79 -5.54 3.89 -6.64
N ALA A 80 -4.72 3.86 -5.57
CA ALA A 80 -5.23 3.75 -4.20
C ALA A 80 -6.16 4.91 -3.79
N ARG A 81 -6.06 6.07 -4.43
CA ARG A 81 -6.96 7.21 -4.20
C ARG A 81 -8.31 6.96 -4.86
N GLN A 82 -8.32 6.58 -6.13
CA GLN A 82 -9.53 6.23 -6.88
C GLN A 82 -10.30 5.10 -6.21
N ILE A 83 -9.61 4.07 -5.70
CA ILE A 83 -10.25 2.97 -4.96
C ILE A 83 -10.96 3.48 -3.69
N ALA A 84 -10.39 4.47 -3.00
CA ALA A 84 -11.03 5.06 -1.81
C ALA A 84 -12.28 5.87 -2.18
N GLU A 85 -12.19 6.63 -3.27
CA GLU A 85 -13.27 7.45 -3.80
C GLU A 85 -14.44 6.57 -4.30
N GLU A 86 -14.16 5.53 -5.09
CA GLU A 86 -15.16 4.57 -5.57
C GLU A 86 -15.78 3.73 -4.45
N ALA A 87 -15.01 3.43 -3.41
CA ALA A 87 -15.55 2.77 -2.22
C ALA A 87 -16.44 3.70 -1.38
N GLY A 88 -16.46 5.01 -1.65
CA GLY A 88 -17.18 6.01 -0.87
C GLY A 88 -16.59 6.26 0.52
N ILE A 89 -15.28 6.02 0.70
CA ILE A 89 -14.63 6.07 2.02
C ILE A 89 -13.68 7.27 2.08
N THR A 90 -13.97 8.23 2.97
CA THR A 90 -13.09 9.37 3.26
C THR A 90 -11.91 8.95 4.13
N THR A 91 -10.86 8.36 3.52
CA THR A 91 -9.65 7.93 4.23
C THR A 91 -8.36 8.41 3.59
N ASN A 92 -7.28 8.41 4.38
CA ASN A 92 -5.94 8.70 3.88
C ASN A 92 -5.48 7.57 2.93
N VAL A 93 -4.98 7.97 1.76
CA VAL A 93 -4.43 7.07 0.73
C VAL A 93 -3.39 6.08 1.29
N ARG A 94 -2.60 6.50 2.30
CA ARG A 94 -1.62 5.62 2.96
C ARG A 94 -2.27 4.43 3.68
N ASN A 95 -3.46 4.60 4.26
CA ASN A 95 -4.18 3.51 4.92
C ASN A 95 -4.67 2.48 3.90
N VAL A 96 -5.16 2.94 2.75
CA VAL A 96 -5.55 2.06 1.63
C VAL A 96 -4.34 1.28 1.12
N ARG A 97 -3.19 1.93 0.89
CA ARG A 97 -1.96 1.24 0.48
C ARG A 97 -1.47 0.22 1.51
N ARG A 98 -1.50 0.56 2.80
CA ARG A 98 -1.14 -0.38 3.88
C ARG A 98 -2.06 -1.59 3.89
N LEU A 99 -3.36 -1.37 3.73
CA LEU A 99 -4.33 -2.45 3.65
C LEU A 99 -3.97 -3.38 2.49
N LEU A 100 -3.83 -2.84 1.27
CA LEU A 100 -3.51 -3.61 0.07
C LEU A 100 -2.17 -4.35 0.17
N LYS A 101 -1.16 -3.76 0.82
CA LYS A 101 0.14 -4.42 1.05
C LYS A 101 0.06 -5.57 2.05
N ASN A 102 -0.84 -5.47 3.03
CA ASN A 102 -1.01 -6.47 4.08
C ASN A 102 -2.01 -7.57 3.70
N CYS A 103 -2.64 -7.49 2.53
CA CYS A 103 -3.55 -8.52 2.04
C CYS A 103 -2.74 -9.72 1.53
N GLU A 104 -3.02 -10.91 2.07
CA GLU A 104 -2.29 -12.15 1.72
C GLU A 104 -2.53 -12.62 0.28
N HIS A 105 -3.72 -12.36 -0.27
CA HIS A 105 -4.16 -12.90 -1.55
C HIS A 105 -4.10 -11.89 -2.71
N LEU A 106 -3.54 -10.69 -2.51
CA LEU A 106 -3.50 -9.65 -3.54
C LEU A 106 -2.09 -9.04 -3.64
N GLU A 107 -1.43 -9.28 -4.76
CA GLU A 107 -0.17 -8.63 -5.09
C GLU A 107 -0.35 -7.60 -6.21
N ARG A 108 -0.09 -6.32 -5.91
CA ARG A 108 -0.07 -5.28 -6.94
C ARG A 108 1.25 -5.33 -7.71
N ARG A 109 1.19 -5.82 -8.95
CA ARG A 109 2.30 -5.80 -9.90
C ARG A 109 2.00 -4.89 -11.08
N LYS A 110 3.05 -4.47 -11.79
CA LYS A 110 2.89 -3.77 -13.07
C LYS A 110 2.36 -4.76 -14.10
N LEU A 111 1.35 -4.34 -14.87
CA LEU A 111 0.82 -5.12 -15.97
C LEU A 111 1.93 -5.33 -17.00
N GLN A 112 2.16 -6.58 -17.38
CA GLN A 112 3.11 -6.91 -18.45
C GLN A 112 2.50 -6.54 -19.79
N ARG A 113 3.34 -6.12 -20.74
CA ARG A 113 2.87 -5.86 -22.11
C ARG A 113 2.30 -7.15 -22.68
N LYS A 114 1.20 -7.03 -23.43
CA LYS A 114 0.63 -8.18 -24.14
C LYS A 114 1.73 -8.80 -25.01
N PRO A 115 1.95 -10.13 -24.92
CA PRO A 115 2.88 -10.78 -25.83
C PRO A 115 2.39 -10.62 -27.26
N TRP A 116 3.32 -10.63 -28.22
CA TRP A 116 2.97 -10.45 -29.62
C TRP A 116 1.95 -11.47 -30.11
N SER A 117 1.04 -11.04 -30.98
CA SER A 117 0.10 -11.94 -31.64
C SER A 117 0.86 -12.95 -32.50
N LYS A 118 0.26 -14.12 -32.76
CA LYS A 118 0.85 -15.14 -33.63
C LYS A 118 1.18 -14.57 -35.01
N GLN A 119 0.28 -13.75 -35.56
CA GLN A 119 0.46 -13.06 -36.85
C GLN A 119 1.67 -12.11 -36.83
N LEU A 120 1.81 -11.27 -35.79
CA LEU A 120 2.96 -10.37 -35.66
C LEU A 120 4.30 -11.11 -35.56
N LYS A 121 4.31 -12.28 -34.90
CA LYS A 121 5.50 -13.14 -34.85
C LYS A 121 5.83 -13.70 -36.24
N LEU A 122 4.83 -14.19 -36.98
CA LEU A 122 5.00 -14.72 -38.34
C LEU A 122 5.49 -13.64 -39.30
N CYS A 123 4.84 -12.47 -39.37
CA CYS A 123 5.29 -11.38 -40.24
C CYS A 123 6.74 -10.95 -39.95
N ARG A 124 7.18 -11.00 -38.69
CA ARG A 124 8.58 -10.70 -38.35
C ARG A 124 9.56 -11.78 -38.77
N LEU A 125 9.14 -13.04 -38.82
CA LEU A 125 9.97 -14.16 -39.30
C LEU A 125 10.00 -14.21 -40.83
N GLN A 126 8.89 -13.88 -41.48
CA GLN A 126 8.77 -13.79 -42.94
C GLN A 126 9.58 -12.62 -43.51
N PHE A 127 9.64 -11.49 -42.82
CA PHE A 127 10.40 -10.32 -43.28
C PHE A 127 11.89 -10.61 -43.61
N PRO A 128 12.69 -11.24 -42.74
CA PRO A 128 14.06 -11.62 -43.10
C PRO A 128 14.11 -12.70 -44.18
N GLU A 129 13.19 -13.68 -44.20
CA GLU A 129 13.14 -14.69 -45.28
C GLU A 129 12.92 -14.05 -46.66
N GLU A 130 11.95 -13.13 -46.77
CA GLU A 130 11.64 -12.39 -47.99
C GLU A 130 12.80 -11.48 -48.42
N HIS A 131 13.49 -10.87 -47.46
CA HIS A 131 14.59 -9.93 -47.74
C HIS A 131 15.95 -10.61 -47.94
N GLU A 132 16.17 -11.81 -47.39
CA GLU A 132 17.32 -12.68 -47.69
C GLU A 132 17.24 -13.20 -49.13
N LEU A 133 16.06 -13.64 -49.59
CA LEU A 133 15.81 -14.03 -50.98
C LEU A 133 15.98 -12.84 -51.95
N ALA A 134 15.60 -11.63 -51.54
CA ALA A 134 15.84 -10.40 -52.29
C ALA A 134 17.32 -9.93 -52.29
N SER A 135 18.15 -10.47 -51.39
CA SER A 135 19.58 -10.19 -51.28
C SER A 135 20.43 -11.23 -52.04
N ALA A 136 19.98 -12.49 -52.11
CA ALA A 136 20.63 -13.57 -52.83
C ALA A 136 20.48 -13.47 -54.36
N SER A 137 19.42 -12.82 -54.86
CA SER A 137 19.22 -12.58 -56.30
C SER A 137 19.99 -11.35 -56.84
N LYS A 138 20.78 -10.66 -55.99
CA LYS A 138 21.54 -9.48 -56.38
C LYS A 138 23.04 -9.75 -56.29
N SER A 139 23.57 -10.42 -57.31
CA SER A 139 24.97 -10.32 -57.76
C SER A 139 25.33 -8.92 -58.30
N ASN A 140 24.71 -7.86 -57.77
CA ASN A 140 25.04 -6.45 -58.00
C ASN A 140 24.38 -5.60 -56.90
N CYS A 141 25.04 -5.42 -55.77
CA CYS A 141 24.67 -4.43 -54.75
C CYS A 141 25.88 -3.60 -54.35
N LYS A 142 26.41 -2.88 -55.33
CA LYS A 142 27.26 -1.70 -55.11
C LYS A 142 26.38 -0.46 -55.32
N LEU A 143 25.39 -0.27 -54.45
CA LEU A 143 24.59 0.97 -54.29
C LEU A 143 23.50 0.71 -53.23
N LEU A 144 23.90 0.64 -51.97
CA LEU A 144 23.02 0.98 -50.85
C LEU A 144 23.38 2.41 -50.49
N VAL A 145 22.75 3.38 -51.16
CA VAL A 145 22.84 4.78 -50.73
C VAL A 145 21.97 4.92 -49.50
N LEU A 146 22.61 5.20 -48.38
CA LEU A 146 22.01 5.91 -47.27
C LEU A 146 21.60 7.29 -47.81
N PHE A 147 20.32 7.49 -48.14
CA PHE A 147 19.78 8.83 -48.28
C PHE A 147 19.26 9.25 -46.89
N GLU A 148 20.19 9.72 -46.07
CA GLU A 148 19.89 10.88 -45.24
C GLU A 148 19.70 12.05 -46.19
N GLU A 149 18.49 12.60 -46.27
CA GLU A 149 18.35 14.03 -46.55
C GLU A 149 17.17 14.53 -45.73
N GLY A 150 17.51 15.36 -44.75
CA GLY A 150 16.53 16.24 -44.12
C GLY A 150 15.94 17.15 -45.19
N SER A 151 14.63 17.32 -45.14
CA SER A 151 13.96 18.41 -45.84
C SER A 151 12.87 18.95 -44.94
N ILE A 152 13.19 20.09 -44.33
CA ILE A 152 12.28 21.00 -43.65
C ILE A 152 11.17 21.34 -44.66
N SER A 153 9.98 20.77 -44.50
CA SER A 153 8.79 21.24 -45.21
C SER A 153 8.11 22.31 -44.36
N ALA A 154 8.22 23.55 -44.86
CA ALA A 154 7.48 24.70 -44.38
C ALA A 154 5.98 24.39 -44.38
N GLY A 155 5.36 24.56 -43.22
CA GLY A 155 3.92 24.46 -43.06
C GLY A 155 3.22 25.60 -43.80
N VAL A 156 2.49 25.27 -44.85
CA VAL A 156 1.43 26.12 -45.38
C VAL A 156 0.18 25.84 -44.55
N ARG A 157 -0.27 26.91 -43.89
CA ARG A 157 -1.50 27.06 -43.12
C ARG A 157 -2.72 26.68 -44.00
N SER A 158 -3.51 25.71 -43.57
CA SER A 158 -4.93 25.64 -43.93
C SER A 158 -5.77 25.66 -42.67
N GLU A 159 -6.73 26.57 -42.67
CA GLU A 159 -7.62 26.90 -41.58
C GLU A 159 -8.70 25.83 -41.37
N GLY A 160 -9.14 25.68 -40.13
CA GLY A 160 -10.52 25.30 -39.81
C GLY A 160 -10.81 23.81 -39.64
N SER A 161 -10.95 23.35 -38.39
CA SER A 161 -12.28 23.20 -37.78
C SER A 161 -12.23 22.39 -36.47
N SER A 162 -12.66 23.06 -35.40
CA SER A 162 -13.42 22.55 -34.25
C SER A 162 -13.08 21.17 -33.65
N LYS A 163 -12.59 21.19 -32.40
CA LYS A 163 -13.36 20.77 -31.21
C LYS A 163 -12.62 21.19 -29.94
N GLN A 164 -13.39 21.69 -28.98
CA GLN A 164 -12.94 22.36 -27.77
C GLN A 164 -12.51 21.37 -26.69
N ASP A 165 -11.31 21.55 -26.15
CA ASP A 165 -10.90 20.97 -24.87
C ASP A 165 -11.00 22.04 -23.77
N THR A 166 -12.10 22.03 -23.02
CA THR A 166 -12.20 22.82 -21.78
C THR A 166 -11.43 22.13 -20.67
N ARG A 167 -10.18 22.56 -20.51
CA ARG A 167 -9.34 22.37 -19.33
C ARG A 167 -10.00 23.05 -18.11
N THR A 168 -10.71 22.28 -17.28
CA THR A 168 -11.12 22.79 -15.96
C THR A 168 -10.08 22.42 -14.91
N THR A 169 -9.17 23.35 -14.67
CA THR A 169 -8.37 23.43 -13.44
C THR A 169 -9.24 24.00 -12.33
N ILE A 170 -9.56 23.20 -11.30
CA ILE A 170 -10.03 23.76 -10.03
C ILE A 170 -8.81 23.97 -9.14
N LYS A 171 -8.33 25.21 -9.11
CA LYS A 171 -7.47 25.73 -8.05
C LYS A 171 -8.35 26.05 -6.84
N SER A 172 -7.87 25.62 -5.69
CA SER A 172 -8.37 25.93 -4.36
C SER A 172 -8.41 27.45 -4.07
N SER A 173 -9.48 27.89 -3.41
CA SER A 173 -9.53 29.10 -2.58
C SER A 173 -10.24 28.74 -1.26
N LYS A 174 -9.48 28.68 -0.16
CA LYS A 174 -9.66 29.47 1.07
C LYS A 174 -10.77 30.53 1.00
N ILE A 175 -11.58 30.63 2.06
CA ILE A 175 -11.83 31.83 2.88
C ILE A 175 -12.62 31.40 4.15
N CYS A 176 -12.22 32.00 5.29
CA CYS A 176 -12.87 32.23 6.58
C CYS A 176 -13.64 31.11 7.31
#